data_AF-A0A3B6N1U7-F1
#
_entry.id   AF-A0A3B6N1U7-F1
#
_cell.length_a   1.000
_cell.length_b   1.000
_cell.length_c   1.000
_cell.angle_alpha   90.00
_cell.angle_beta   90.00
_cell.angle_gamma   90.00
#
_symmetry.space_group_name_H-M   'P 1'
#
loop_
_entity.id
_entity.type
_entity.pdbx_description
1 polymer ?
#
loop_
_entity_poly.entity_id
_entity_poly.type
_entity_poly.pdbx_seq_one_letter_code
_entity_poly.pdbx_strand_id
1 'polypeptide(L)'
;MEKVLAGMARPCKFSRHGCEETVKFTELRSHEEEACPYAPYSCPFDGCAYRGALLYDHVRDEHALAPAPNCDTGGLLRGASVTLRRDEPAVHALLHGDRVSVILLLNGGDVLAGRSLSLVRICPHPKPGQEDEEVEYRMVVTRDEPEPGTGSPSLAASGKVQYVRRLEGYRPRHFLFVPDAFWGSSGSVVVTVTTTVTVHL
;
A
#
# COMPACT_ATOMS: atom_id res chain seq x y z
N MET A 1 5.47 -37.63 20.42
CA MET A 1 5.89 -36.27 20.82
C MET A 1 4.95 -35.17 20.34
N GLU A 2 4.16 -35.38 19.28
CA GLU A 2 3.23 -34.35 18.74
C GLU A 2 2.09 -33.96 19.69
N LYS A 3 1.55 -34.90 20.50
CA LYS A 3 0.45 -34.62 21.45
C LYS A 3 0.84 -33.78 22.67
N VAL A 4 2.13 -33.72 23.03
CA VAL A 4 2.60 -32.97 24.21
C VAL A 4 2.75 -31.48 23.89
N LEU A 5 3.13 -31.14 22.65
CA LEU A 5 3.28 -29.76 22.18
C LEU A 5 1.92 -29.08 21.91
N ALA A 6 0.86 -29.85 21.64
CA ALA A 6 -0.48 -29.32 21.33
C ALA A 6 -1.14 -28.54 22.48
N GLY A 7 -0.73 -28.80 23.73
CA GLY A 7 -1.21 -28.09 24.92
C GLY A 7 -0.26 -26.98 25.41
N MET A 8 0.93 -26.85 24.82
CA MET A 8 1.92 -25.88 25.26
C MET A 8 1.64 -24.53 24.58
N ALA A 9 1.41 -23.50 25.39
CA ALA A 9 1.33 -22.12 24.94
C ALA A 9 2.53 -21.33 25.46
N ARG A 10 2.94 -20.31 24.70
CA ARG A 10 3.95 -19.36 25.15
C ARG A 10 3.53 -17.92 24.85
N PRO A 11 4.07 -16.94 25.58
CA PRO A 11 3.92 -15.55 25.20
C PRO A 11 4.39 -15.33 23.76
N CYS A 12 3.67 -14.47 23.04
CA CYS A 12 4.07 -14.00 21.73
C CYS A 12 5.49 -13.38 21.78
N LYS A 13 6.31 -13.62 20.74
CA LYS A 13 7.66 -13.02 20.67
C LYS A 13 7.65 -11.49 20.63
N PHE A 14 6.51 -10.88 20.30
CA PHE A 14 6.33 -9.43 20.28
C PHE A 14 5.73 -8.88 21.59
N SER A 15 5.81 -9.64 22.69
CA SER A 15 5.42 -9.14 24.02
C SER A 15 6.14 -7.85 24.41
N ARG A 16 7.43 -7.74 24.06
CA ARG A 16 8.22 -6.51 24.22
C ARG A 16 7.70 -5.30 23.43
N HIS A 17 6.85 -5.53 22.43
CA HIS A 17 6.20 -4.50 21.63
C HIS A 17 4.74 -4.26 22.05
N GLY A 18 4.26 -4.93 23.10
CA GLY A 18 2.91 -4.75 23.66
C GLY A 18 1.94 -5.90 23.41
N CYS A 19 2.37 -7.02 22.81
CA CYS A 19 1.49 -8.18 22.65
C CYS A 19 1.37 -8.99 23.94
N GLU A 20 0.21 -8.97 24.58
CA GLU A 20 -0.04 -9.72 25.82
C GLU A 20 -0.55 -11.15 25.58
N GLU A 21 -0.73 -11.56 24.32
CA GLU A 21 -1.26 -12.88 23.99
C GLU A 21 -0.30 -14.01 24.33
N THR A 22 -0.85 -15.06 24.94
CA THR A 22 -0.20 -16.36 25.09
C THR A 22 -0.81 -17.33 24.08
N VAL A 23 -0.01 -17.74 23.11
CA VAL A 23 -0.47 -18.45 21.91
C VAL A 23 0.00 -19.89 21.95
N LYS A 24 -0.87 -20.82 21.54
CA LYS A 24 -0.53 -22.25 21.45
C LYS A 24 0.56 -22.49 20.44
N PHE A 25 1.39 -23.50 20.67
CA PHE A 25 2.53 -23.80 19.80
C PHE A 25 2.15 -24.02 18.34
N THR A 26 0.99 -24.63 18.10
CA THR A 26 0.43 -24.88 16.76
C THR A 26 0.00 -23.61 16.03
N GLU A 27 -0.32 -22.54 16.77
CA GLU A 27 -0.86 -21.28 16.25
C GLU A 27 0.19 -20.16 16.23
N LEU A 28 1.32 -20.34 16.95
CA LEU A 28 2.37 -19.33 17.11
C LEU A 28 2.82 -18.71 15.79
N ARG A 29 3.09 -19.54 14.78
CA ARG A 29 3.57 -19.05 13.49
C ARG A 29 2.51 -18.17 12.83
N SER A 30 1.26 -18.62 12.79
CA SER A 30 0.16 -17.85 12.22
C SER A 30 -0.03 -16.51 12.96
N HIS A 31 -0.02 -16.55 14.30
CA HIS A 31 -0.11 -15.32 15.09
C HIS A 31 1.08 -14.40 14.82
N GLU A 32 2.31 -14.84 15.06
CA GLU A 32 3.49 -13.98 14.97
C GLU A 32 3.81 -13.54 13.53
N GLU A 33 3.60 -14.40 12.54
CA GLU A 33 3.92 -14.09 11.15
C GLU A 33 2.78 -13.46 10.38
N GLU A 34 1.52 -13.54 10.81
CA GLU A 34 0.40 -13.04 10.00
C GLU A 34 -0.59 -12.17 10.78
N ALA A 35 -0.94 -12.54 12.01
CA ALA A 35 -2.05 -11.87 12.72
C ALA A 35 -1.63 -10.81 13.74
N CYS A 36 -0.41 -10.89 14.29
CA CYS A 36 -0.02 -10.09 15.43
C CYS A 36 0.09 -8.60 15.02
N PRO A 37 -0.73 -7.71 15.59
CA PRO A 37 -0.72 -6.28 15.26
C PRO A 37 0.53 -5.57 15.80
N TYR A 38 1.19 -6.15 16.81
CA TYR A 38 2.41 -5.63 17.42
C TYR A 38 3.69 -6.09 16.71
N ALA A 39 3.57 -6.88 15.65
CA ALA A 39 4.71 -7.24 14.82
C ALA A 39 5.27 -5.97 14.15
N PRO A 40 6.61 -5.76 14.16
CA PRO A 40 7.21 -4.65 13.42
C PRO A 40 6.94 -4.75 11.92
N TYR A 41 6.76 -3.60 11.27
CA TYR A 41 6.69 -3.49 9.82
C TYR A 41 8.03 -3.80 9.18
N SER A 42 8.00 -4.36 7.96
CA SER A 42 9.16 -4.39 7.07
C SER A 42 8.96 -3.33 5.99
N CYS A 43 10.01 -2.60 5.64
CA CYS A 43 9.90 -1.61 4.57
C CYS A 43 9.54 -2.28 3.23
N PRO A 44 8.55 -1.77 2.47
CA PRO A 44 8.13 -2.37 1.21
C PRO A 44 9.04 -2.00 0.02
N PHE A 45 10.04 -1.14 0.21
CA PHE A 45 10.93 -0.70 -0.85
C PHE A 45 12.13 -1.64 -1.02
N ASP A 46 12.40 -2.02 -2.26
CA ASP A 46 13.51 -2.92 -2.60
C ASP A 46 14.84 -2.36 -2.10
N GLY A 47 15.63 -3.23 -1.46
CA GLY A 47 16.93 -2.88 -0.88
C GLY A 47 16.88 -2.16 0.46
N CYS A 48 15.71 -1.79 0.99
CA CYS A 48 15.58 -1.19 2.31
C CYS A 48 15.46 -2.26 3.41
N ALA A 49 16.42 -2.28 4.33
CA ALA A 49 16.47 -3.25 5.42
C ALA A 49 15.68 -2.81 6.69
N TYR A 50 14.95 -1.71 6.63
CA TYR A 50 14.24 -1.17 7.81
C TYR A 50 13.18 -2.15 8.33
N ARG A 51 13.18 -2.31 9.66
CA ARG A 51 12.19 -3.08 10.41
C ARG A 51 11.85 -2.36 11.71
N GLY A 52 10.61 -1.94 11.89
CA GLY A 52 10.21 -1.12 13.04
C GLY A 52 8.72 -0.82 13.12
N ALA A 53 8.29 -0.16 14.19
CA ALA A 53 6.89 0.24 14.38
C ALA A 53 6.53 1.55 13.64
N LEU A 54 7.52 2.41 13.39
CA LEU A 54 7.34 3.74 12.80
C LEU A 54 7.53 3.68 11.28
N LEU A 55 6.70 2.90 10.58
CA LEU A 55 6.86 2.75 9.12
C LEU A 55 6.58 4.06 8.37
N TYR A 56 5.53 4.80 8.78
CA TYR A 56 5.16 6.06 8.15
C TYR A 56 6.31 7.06 8.15
N ASP A 57 6.89 7.33 9.33
CA ASP A 57 8.00 8.26 9.49
C ASP A 57 9.21 7.81 8.67
N HIS A 58 9.56 6.52 8.74
CA HIS A 58 10.65 5.97 7.94
C HIS A 58 10.44 6.17 6.44
N VAL A 59 9.25 5.85 5.90
CA VAL A 59 8.97 6.04 4.48
C VAL A 59 8.99 7.52 4.10
N ARG A 60 8.47 8.41 4.95
CA ARG A 60 8.53 9.85 4.73
C ARG A 60 9.98 10.34 4.66
N ASP A 61 10.81 9.93 5.60
CA ASP A 61 12.15 10.52 5.78
C ASP A 61 13.17 9.92 4.81
N GLU A 62 13.04 8.63 4.46
CA GLU A 62 14.03 7.90 3.65
C GLU A 62 13.57 7.57 2.22
N HIS A 63 12.26 7.65 1.92
CA HIS A 63 11.69 7.23 0.63
C HIS A 63 10.78 8.24 -0.05
N ALA A 64 10.41 9.35 0.60
CA ALA A 64 9.68 10.42 -0.07
C ALA A 64 10.64 11.24 -0.95
N LEU A 65 10.85 10.78 -2.19
CA LEU A 65 11.46 11.60 -3.23
C LEU A 65 10.57 12.83 -3.47
N ALA A 66 11.17 13.99 -3.23
CA ALA A 66 10.79 15.39 -3.47
C ALA A 66 9.35 15.71 -3.94
N PRO A 67 8.69 16.75 -3.36
CA PRO A 67 7.41 17.24 -3.87
C PRO A 67 7.57 17.63 -5.34
N ALA A 68 6.68 17.14 -6.21
CA ALA A 68 6.55 17.67 -7.55
C ALA A 68 6.41 19.21 -7.44
N PRO A 69 7.13 20.02 -8.24
CA PRO A 69 7.26 21.47 -8.01
C PRO A 69 5.95 22.28 -8.12
N ASN A 70 4.82 21.62 -8.40
CA ASN A 70 3.54 22.23 -8.75
C ASN A 70 2.34 21.65 -7.97
N CYS A 71 2.58 20.94 -6.86
CA CYS A 71 1.50 20.48 -5.98
C CYS A 71 1.23 21.53 -4.89
N ASP A 72 0.14 22.29 -5.04
CA ASP A 72 -0.37 23.22 -4.03
C ASP A 72 -0.55 22.50 -2.69
N THR A 73 0.37 22.81 -1.78
CA THR A 73 0.45 22.26 -0.43
C THR A 73 -0.34 23.18 0.50
N GLY A 74 -1.53 22.76 0.91
CA GLY A 74 -2.36 23.58 1.78
C GLY A 74 -3.73 23.01 2.13
N GLY A 75 -3.83 21.72 2.47
CA GLY A 75 -5.06 21.12 2.98
C GLY A 75 -5.02 19.60 2.96
N LEU A 76 -5.40 19.01 4.09
CA LEU A 76 -5.64 17.58 4.34
C LEU A 76 -5.77 16.73 3.05
N LEU A 77 -4.86 15.77 2.83
CA LEU A 77 -4.78 14.95 1.61
C LEU A 77 -6.12 14.24 1.31
N ARG A 78 -6.90 14.83 0.40
CA ARG A 78 -8.04 14.19 -0.26
C ARG A 78 -7.64 13.64 -1.64
N GLY A 79 -6.43 13.93 -2.12
CA GLY A 79 -5.86 13.37 -3.34
C GLY A 79 -4.35 13.59 -3.50
N ALA A 80 -3.66 12.60 -4.07
CA ALA A 80 -2.24 12.63 -4.44
C ALA A 80 -2.10 12.39 -5.95
N SER A 81 -1.17 13.09 -6.60
CA SER A 81 -0.85 12.87 -8.02
C SER A 81 0.62 12.46 -8.14
N VAL A 82 0.88 11.39 -8.89
CA VAL A 82 2.21 10.84 -9.11
C VAL A 82 2.38 10.53 -10.59
N THR A 83 3.49 10.98 -11.17
CA THR A 83 3.92 10.53 -12.49
C THR A 83 4.61 9.19 -12.36
N LEU A 84 4.07 8.16 -13.01
CA LEU A 84 4.66 6.83 -13.06
C LEU A 84 5.42 6.66 -14.36
N ARG A 85 6.60 6.04 -14.29
CA ARG A 85 7.31 5.55 -15.47
C ARG A 85 7.34 4.03 -15.54
N ARG A 86 7.49 3.49 -16.74
CA ARG A 86 7.58 2.04 -16.96
C ARG A 86 8.85 1.40 -16.39
N ASP A 87 9.93 2.15 -16.39
CA ASP A 87 11.28 1.73 -16.00
C ASP A 87 11.57 1.93 -14.50
N GLU A 88 10.65 2.57 -13.77
CA GLU A 88 10.75 2.80 -12.34
C GLU A 88 10.41 1.56 -11.50
N PRO A 89 10.81 1.55 -10.22
CA PRO A 89 10.39 0.51 -9.28
C PRO A 89 8.87 0.33 -9.26
N ALA A 90 8.41 -0.91 -9.13
CA ALA A 90 6.98 -1.21 -9.18
C ALA A 90 6.18 -0.69 -7.98
N VAL A 91 6.82 -0.14 -6.95
CA VAL A 91 6.18 0.27 -5.69
C VAL A 91 6.43 1.75 -5.46
N HIS A 92 5.34 2.52 -5.31
CA HIS A 92 5.38 3.93 -4.96
C HIS A 92 4.55 4.20 -3.71
N ALA A 93 5.11 4.91 -2.73
CA ALA A 93 4.38 5.28 -1.53
C ALA A 93 3.51 6.52 -1.76
N LEU A 94 2.25 6.41 -1.35
CA LEU A 94 1.30 7.49 -1.18
C LEU A 94 1.03 7.61 0.32
N LEU A 95 1.72 8.55 0.98
CA LEU A 95 1.53 8.79 2.40
C LEU A 95 0.18 9.46 2.63
N HIS A 96 -0.67 8.85 3.46
CA HIS A 96 -1.98 9.42 3.77
C HIS A 96 -1.86 10.64 4.71
N GLY A 97 -2.86 11.52 4.68
CA GLY A 97 -2.87 12.76 5.47
C GLY A 97 -3.00 12.57 6.98
N ASP A 98 -3.41 11.38 7.42
CA ASP A 98 -3.53 11.00 8.84
C ASP A 98 -2.19 10.86 9.57
N ARG A 99 -1.06 10.91 8.85
CA ARG A 99 0.31 10.73 9.35
C ARG A 99 0.60 9.36 9.96
N VAL A 100 -0.21 8.36 9.65
CA VAL A 100 -0.06 6.99 10.15
C VAL A 100 -0.15 5.98 9.01
N SER A 101 -1.03 6.21 8.04
CA SER A 101 -1.30 5.24 6.99
C SER A 101 -0.31 5.34 5.83
N VAL A 102 0.26 4.19 5.47
CA VAL A 102 1.12 4.02 4.31
C VAL A 102 0.35 3.25 3.26
N ILE A 103 -0.08 3.96 2.22
CA ILE A 103 -0.73 3.40 1.04
C ILE A 103 0.32 3.27 -0.06
N LEU A 104 0.29 2.18 -0.81
CA LEU A 104 1.23 1.88 -1.87
C LEU A 104 0.48 1.76 -3.19
N LEU A 105 0.94 2.50 -4.19
CA LEU A 105 0.56 2.36 -5.59
C LEU A 105 1.52 1.36 -6.24
N LEU A 106 0.97 0.25 -6.70
CA LEU A 106 1.71 -0.82 -7.35
C LEU A 106 1.57 -0.67 -8.87
N ASN A 107 2.69 -0.56 -9.58
CA ASN A 107 2.82 -0.49 -11.04
C ASN A 107 3.33 -1.83 -11.59
N GLY A 108 2.43 -2.81 -11.72
CA GLY A 108 2.75 -4.16 -12.16
C GLY A 108 3.01 -4.27 -13.66
N GLY A 109 4.05 -5.03 -14.02
CA GLY A 109 4.43 -5.38 -15.39
C GLY A 109 4.01 -6.79 -15.82
N ASP A 110 3.02 -7.37 -15.14
CA ASP A 110 2.60 -8.77 -15.27
C ASP A 110 1.54 -9.02 -16.36
N VAL A 111 1.04 -7.96 -17.00
CA VAL A 111 -0.02 -8.04 -18.01
C VAL A 111 0.53 -7.73 -19.40
N LEU A 112 0.16 -8.54 -20.40
CA LEU A 112 0.52 -8.30 -21.80
C LEU A 112 -0.14 -7.00 -22.30
N ALA A 113 0.59 -6.24 -23.13
CA ALA A 113 0.11 -5.02 -23.79
C ALA A 113 -0.29 -3.85 -22.85
N GLY A 114 0.25 -3.83 -21.62
CA GLY A 114 -0.04 -2.75 -20.68
C GLY A 114 0.67 -2.90 -19.34
N ARG A 115 0.07 -2.28 -18.33
CA ARG A 115 0.47 -2.36 -16.92
C ARG A 115 -0.76 -2.58 -16.05
N SER A 116 -0.57 -3.22 -14.89
CA SER A 116 -1.58 -3.37 -13.85
C SER A 116 -1.34 -2.33 -12.75
N LEU A 117 -2.31 -1.45 -12.50
CA LEU A 117 -2.23 -0.51 -11.38
C LEU A 117 -3.14 -0.98 -10.25
N SER A 118 -2.63 -1.03 -9.02
CA SER A 118 -3.41 -1.39 -7.84
C SER A 118 -2.97 -0.60 -6.60
N LEU A 119 -3.86 -0.50 -5.61
CA LEU A 119 -3.62 0.20 -4.36
C LEU A 119 -3.79 -0.74 -3.17
N VAL A 120 -2.84 -0.67 -2.25
CA VAL A 120 -2.85 -1.44 -1.00
C VAL A 120 -2.41 -0.57 0.17
N ARG A 121 -2.88 -0.89 1.37
CA ARG A 121 -2.42 -0.28 2.62
C ARG A 121 -1.57 -1.28 3.38
N ILE A 122 -0.38 -0.88 3.82
CA ILE A 122 0.49 -1.76 4.65
C ILE A 122 0.51 -1.35 6.12
N CYS A 123 0.14 -0.11 6.44
CA CYS A 123 0.13 0.45 7.79
C CYS A 123 -1.09 1.38 7.95
N PRO A 124 -1.74 1.44 9.13
CA PRO A 124 -1.49 0.60 10.31
C PRO A 124 -2.01 -0.84 10.18
N HIS A 125 -1.62 -1.70 11.12
CA HIS A 125 -2.18 -3.05 11.25
C HIS A 125 -3.61 -2.93 11.79
N PRO A 126 -4.59 -3.66 11.22
CA PRO A 126 -5.92 -3.77 11.81
C PRO A 126 -5.81 -4.29 13.24
N LYS A 127 -6.56 -3.67 14.16
CA LYS A 127 -6.55 -4.08 15.57
C LYS A 127 -7.49 -5.27 15.78
N PRO A 128 -7.11 -6.27 16.59
CA PRO A 128 -7.95 -7.42 16.87
C PRO A 128 -9.25 -6.97 17.56
N GLY A 129 -10.38 -7.50 17.10
CA GLY A 129 -11.70 -7.17 17.65
C GLY A 129 -12.23 -5.78 17.29
N GLN A 130 -11.54 -5.02 16.43
CA GLN A 130 -12.04 -3.78 15.85
C GLN A 130 -12.19 -3.95 14.34
N GLU A 131 -13.26 -3.39 13.79
CA GLU A 131 -13.39 -3.30 12.33
C GLU A 131 -12.29 -2.41 11.78
N ASP A 132 -11.67 -2.88 10.69
CA ASP A 132 -10.65 -2.08 9.99
C ASP A 132 -11.33 -0.89 9.33
N GLU A 133 -10.68 0.27 9.39
CA GLU A 133 -11.23 1.49 8.80
C GLU A 133 -11.33 1.32 7.29
N GLU A 134 -12.55 1.37 6.75
CA GLU A 134 -12.78 1.24 5.32
C GLU A 134 -12.38 2.54 4.60
N VAL A 135 -11.20 2.49 3.97
CA VAL A 135 -10.73 3.55 3.09
C VAL A 135 -11.14 3.22 1.66
N GLU A 136 -12.00 4.04 1.08
CA GLU A 136 -12.34 3.98 -0.33
C GLU A 136 -11.38 4.84 -1.15
N TYR A 137 -11.17 4.47 -2.40
CA TYR A 137 -10.35 5.23 -3.33
C TYR A 137 -11.04 5.39 -4.69
N ARG A 138 -10.63 6.46 -5.38
CA ARG A 138 -10.78 6.63 -6.82
C ARG A 138 -9.41 6.92 -7.42
N MET A 139 -9.00 6.10 -8.37
CA MET A 139 -7.79 6.24 -9.15
C MET A 139 -8.17 6.71 -10.55
N VAL A 140 -7.49 7.75 -11.04
CA VAL A 140 -7.65 8.27 -12.40
C VAL A 140 -6.27 8.31 -13.05
N VAL A 141 -6.17 7.73 -14.24
CA VAL A 141 -4.96 7.70 -15.05
C VAL A 141 -5.17 8.56 -16.28
N THR A 142 -4.27 9.52 -16.46
CA THR A 142 -4.20 10.38 -17.64
C THR A 142 -2.83 10.24 -18.28
N ARG A 143 -2.76 10.60 -19.56
CA ARG A 143 -1.46 10.80 -20.21
C ARG A 143 -0.73 11.97 -19.57
N ASP A 144 0.59 11.88 -19.54
CA ASP A 144 1.47 12.97 -19.09
C ASP A 144 1.44 14.13 -20.10
N GLU A 145 1.41 13.80 -21.39
CA GLU A 145 1.28 14.76 -22.48
C GLU A 145 -0.13 14.70 -23.11
N PRO A 146 -0.86 15.82 -23.18
CA PRO A 146 -2.15 15.86 -23.86
C PRO A 146 -1.97 15.73 -25.38
N GLU A 147 -2.77 14.87 -26.02
CA GLU A 147 -2.78 14.79 -27.49
C GLU A 147 -3.36 16.08 -28.10
N PRO A 148 -2.71 16.69 -29.11
CA PRO A 148 -3.23 17.88 -29.75
C PRO A 148 -4.56 17.60 -30.49
N GLY A 149 -5.60 18.37 -30.18
CA GLY A 149 -6.83 18.41 -30.97
C GLY A 149 -7.90 17.34 -30.67
N THR A 150 -7.64 16.41 -29.75
CA THR A 150 -8.65 15.45 -29.26
C THR A 150 -8.62 15.42 -27.73
N GLY A 151 -9.77 15.36 -27.07
CA GLY A 151 -9.82 15.18 -25.62
C GLY A 151 -9.03 13.94 -25.24
N SER A 152 -8.03 14.08 -24.36
CA SER A 152 -7.19 12.95 -23.95
C SER A 152 -8.05 11.98 -23.13
N PRO A 153 -8.18 10.71 -23.53
CA PRO A 153 -8.98 9.75 -22.78
C PRO A 153 -8.35 9.55 -21.39
N SER A 154 -9.20 9.30 -20.39
CA SER A 154 -8.77 8.92 -19.03
C SER A 154 -9.34 7.56 -18.67
N LEU A 155 -8.59 6.83 -17.85
CA LEU A 155 -9.05 5.58 -17.25
C LEU A 155 -9.30 5.82 -15.78
N ALA A 156 -10.36 5.23 -15.23
CA ALA A 156 -10.64 5.35 -13.81
C ALA A 156 -11.07 4.02 -13.21
N ALA A 157 -10.66 3.81 -11.96
CA ALA A 157 -11.13 2.72 -11.11
C ALA A 157 -11.50 3.28 -9.73
N SER A 158 -12.40 2.60 -9.05
CA SER A 158 -12.75 2.92 -7.67
C SER A 158 -12.97 1.64 -6.90
N GLY A 159 -12.72 1.66 -5.59
CA GLY A 159 -12.87 0.49 -4.75
C GLY A 159 -12.38 0.74 -3.33
N LYS A 160 -12.26 -0.34 -2.56
CA LYS A 160 -11.74 -0.29 -1.19
C LYS A 160 -10.24 -0.58 -1.18
N VAL A 161 -9.47 0.21 -0.46
CA VAL A 161 -8.05 -0.03 -0.23
C VAL A 161 -7.90 -1.25 0.66
N GLN A 162 -7.27 -2.30 0.15
CA GLN A 162 -7.08 -3.54 0.90
C GLN A 162 -5.87 -3.42 1.81
N TYR A 163 -5.99 -3.87 3.05
CA TYR A 163 -4.84 -4.06 3.92
C TYR A 163 -4.03 -5.28 3.49
N VAL A 164 -2.72 -5.11 3.38
CA VAL A 164 -1.76 -6.15 3.02
C VAL A 164 -0.58 -6.08 3.98
N ARG A 165 -0.34 -7.17 4.71
CA ARG A 165 0.73 -7.20 5.71
C ARG A 165 2.13 -7.17 5.11
N ARG A 166 2.32 -7.82 3.96
CA ARG A 166 3.60 -7.91 3.24
C ARG A 166 3.34 -7.98 1.73
N LEU A 167 4.17 -7.29 0.95
CA LEU A 167 4.10 -7.35 -0.51
C LEU A 167 4.72 -8.63 -1.09
N GLU A 168 5.62 -9.29 -0.36
CA GLU A 168 6.27 -10.50 -0.84
C GLU A 168 5.22 -11.60 -1.12
N GLY A 169 5.15 -12.05 -2.37
CA GLY A 169 4.15 -13.02 -2.83
C GLY A 169 2.73 -12.46 -3.01
N TYR A 170 2.49 -11.18 -2.72
CA TYR A 170 1.19 -10.55 -2.93
C TYR A 170 0.88 -10.44 -4.44
N ARG A 171 -0.36 -10.79 -4.80
CA ARG A 171 -0.89 -10.61 -6.16
C ARG A 171 -2.22 -9.85 -6.07
N PRO A 172 -2.34 -8.67 -6.70
CA PRO A 172 -3.61 -7.94 -6.75
C PRO A 172 -4.69 -8.78 -7.41
N ARG A 173 -5.84 -8.96 -6.75
CA ARG A 173 -7.01 -9.62 -7.34
C ARG A 173 -7.80 -8.70 -8.27
N HIS A 174 -7.74 -7.40 -7.99
CA HIS A 174 -8.37 -6.34 -8.76
C HIS A 174 -7.33 -5.28 -9.07
N PHE A 175 -7.26 -4.86 -10.32
CA PHE A 175 -6.33 -3.84 -10.79
C PHE A 175 -6.96 -3.07 -11.94
N LEU A 176 -6.53 -1.82 -12.12
CA LEU A 176 -6.81 -1.06 -13.32
C LEU A 176 -5.79 -1.44 -14.38
N PHE A 177 -6.25 -2.01 -15.49
CA PHE A 177 -5.39 -2.24 -16.65
C PHE A 177 -5.17 -0.92 -17.38
N VAL A 178 -3.90 -0.54 -17.56
CA VAL A 178 -3.50 0.65 -18.32
C VAL A 178 -2.84 0.19 -19.62
N PRO A 179 -3.52 0.31 -20.78
CA PRO A 179 -3.00 -0.15 -22.06
C PRO A 179 -1.73 0.58 -22.48
N ASP A 180 -0.92 -0.05 -23.33
CA ASP A 180 0.36 0.54 -23.72
C ASP A 180 0.26 1.93 -24.36
N ALA A 181 -0.84 2.17 -25.09
CA ALA A 181 -1.13 3.45 -25.73
C ALA A 181 -1.25 4.64 -24.76
N PHE A 182 -1.48 4.42 -23.47
CA PHE A 182 -1.52 5.50 -22.47
C PHE A 182 -0.14 6.02 -22.09
N TRP A 183 0.90 5.20 -22.19
CA TRP A 183 2.24 5.56 -21.75
C TRP A 183 3.04 6.33 -22.81
N GLY A 184 2.52 6.42 -24.04
CA GLY A 184 3.10 7.20 -25.13
C GLY A 184 4.56 6.86 -25.43
N SER A 185 5.26 7.84 -26.01
CA SER A 185 6.71 7.79 -26.27
C SER A 185 7.55 8.10 -25.04
N SER A 186 7.02 8.88 -24.09
CA SER A 186 7.69 9.22 -22.83
C SER A 186 7.80 8.03 -21.89
N GLY A 187 6.95 7.01 -22.07
CA GLY A 187 6.86 5.88 -21.15
C GLY A 187 6.29 6.27 -19.78
N SER A 188 5.57 7.40 -19.69
CA SER A 188 5.03 7.97 -18.46
C SER A 188 3.50 8.13 -18.49
N VAL A 189 2.87 8.04 -17.32
CA VAL A 189 1.47 8.38 -17.09
C VAL A 189 1.33 9.17 -15.80
N VAL A 190 0.31 10.01 -15.70
CA VAL A 190 -0.04 10.70 -14.45
C VAL A 190 -1.17 9.94 -13.80
N VAL A 191 -0.96 9.54 -12.54
CA VAL A 191 -1.94 8.83 -11.74
C VAL A 191 -2.37 9.72 -10.58
N THR A 192 -3.65 10.03 -10.53
CA THR A 192 -4.27 10.77 -9.43
C THR A 192 -5.11 9.83 -8.60
N VAL A 193 -4.79 9.72 -7.32
CA VAL A 193 -5.51 8.88 -6.35
C VAL A 193 -6.17 9.77 -5.33
N THR A 194 -7.48 9.68 -5.20
CA THR A 194 -8.25 10.34 -4.14
C THR A 194 -8.79 9.30 -3.18
N THR A 195 -8.60 9.50 -1.87
CA THR A 195 -9.12 8.62 -0.83
C THR A 195 -10.26 9.28 -0.06
N THR A 196 -11.22 8.48 0.35
CA THR A 196 -12.34 8.89 1.21
C THR A 196 -12.50 7.88 2.33
N VAL A 197 -12.50 8.36 3.57
CA VAL A 197 -12.81 7.54 4.75
C VAL A 197 -14.32 7.50 4.91
N THR A 198 -14.88 6.29 4.93
CA THR A 198 -16.31 6.10 5.26
C THR A 198 -16.44 5.99 6.77
N VAL A 199 -16.95 7.04 7.41
CA VAL A 199 -17.30 6.99 8.84
C VAL A 199 -18.70 6.39 8.94
N HIS A 200 -18.81 5.15 9.42
CA HIS A 200 -20.12 4.58 9.76
C HIS A 200 -20.67 5.30 11.00
N LEU A 201 -21.72 6.10 10.82
CA LEU A 201 -22.49 6.76 11.87
C LEU A 201 -23.51 5.82 12.50
#